data_AF-A0A9E8SF41-F1
#
_entry.id   AF-A0A9E8SF41-F1
#
_cell.length_a   1.000
_cell.length_b   1.000
_cell.length_c   1.000
_cell.angle_alpha   90.00
_cell.angle_beta   90.00
_cell.angle_gamma   90.00
#
_symmetry.space_group_name_H-M   'P 1'
#
loop_
_entity.id
_entity.type
_entity.pdbx_description
1 polymer ?
#
loop_
_entity_poly.entity_id
_entity_poly.type
_entity_poly.pdbx_seq_one_letter_code
_entity_poly.pdbx_strand_id
1 'polypeptide(L)'
;MLWGIRLWPSIKGLGQEVNGVINETAKVAKALDLPTNYSDAKQDIEAAIHFIYWNNGNKPIVIVGSSYSATLALLIAHENEKVKAVAAFSPGEYFPAMFIQDRIQGLKKPLFVTSSKEEAAAVSLLVKEVSKNNLTHYVPHEQGIHGSRALWESTEGCLGYWESFKAFLEQL
;
A
#
# COMPACT_ATOMS: atom_id res chain seq x y z
N MET A 1 2.06 23.47 2.28
CA MET A 1 3.35 23.03 1.72
C MET A 1 3.43 21.51 1.93
N LEU A 2 2.86 20.73 1.00
CA LEU A 2 2.76 19.27 1.10
C LEU A 2 3.98 18.64 0.42
N TRP A 3 4.84 18.01 1.21
CA TRP A 3 5.98 17.25 0.69
C TRP A 3 5.56 15.81 0.42
N GLY A 4 5.54 15.45 -0.87
CA GLY A 4 6.00 14.18 -1.44
C GLY A 4 5.40 12.86 -0.92
N ILE A 5 4.30 12.41 -1.52
CA ILE A 5 3.94 10.99 -1.57
C ILE A 5 4.55 10.42 -2.86
N ARG A 6 5.67 9.69 -2.77
CA ARG A 6 6.22 8.90 -3.88
C ARG A 6 5.65 7.48 -3.79
N LEU A 7 4.95 7.07 -4.84
CA LEU A 7 4.26 5.78 -4.93
C LEU A 7 5.21 4.71 -5.48
N TRP A 8 5.20 3.51 -4.88
CA TRP A 8 6.01 2.35 -5.28
C TRP A 8 5.29 1.52 -6.37
N PRO A 9 5.94 1.09 -7.47
CA PRO A 9 5.28 0.28 -8.49
C PRO A 9 5.19 -1.21 -8.13
N SER A 10 4.25 -1.87 -8.81
CA SER A 10 4.05 -3.31 -8.78
C SER A 10 4.40 -3.97 -10.11
N ILE A 11 5.26 -4.99 -10.07
CA ILE A 11 5.43 -6.14 -10.98
C ILE A 11 6.35 -7.10 -10.19
N LYS A 12 6.24 -8.42 -10.37
CA LYS A 12 7.01 -9.47 -9.65
C LYS A 12 8.47 -9.07 -9.34
N GLY A 13 8.81 -9.02 -8.04
CA GLY A 13 10.10 -8.56 -7.52
C GLY A 13 10.12 -7.10 -7.05
N LEU A 14 11.21 -6.67 -6.40
CA LEU A 14 11.47 -5.27 -6.09
C LEU A 14 11.53 -4.49 -7.41
N GLY A 15 10.51 -3.68 -7.74
CA GLY A 15 10.44 -2.95 -9.01
C GLY A 15 11.71 -2.17 -9.29
N GLN A 16 12.31 -2.31 -10.48
CA GLN A 16 13.69 -1.85 -10.73
C GLN A 16 13.81 -0.34 -10.94
N GLU A 17 12.87 0.26 -11.67
CA GLU A 17 12.87 1.67 -12.01
C GLU A 17 11.44 2.15 -12.28
N VAL A 18 11.14 3.41 -11.97
CA VAL A 18 9.89 4.08 -12.41
C VAL A 18 10.14 5.53 -12.75
N ASN A 19 9.63 5.98 -13.90
CA ASN A 19 9.74 7.37 -14.36
C ASN A 19 11.19 7.92 -14.28
N GLY A 20 12.18 7.10 -14.65
CA GLY A 20 13.60 7.47 -14.59
C GLY A 20 14.24 7.41 -13.20
N VAL A 21 13.51 6.97 -12.17
CA VAL A 21 14.02 6.82 -10.80
C VAL A 21 14.33 5.36 -10.52
N ILE A 22 15.61 5.07 -10.26
CA ILE A 22 16.11 3.74 -9.95
C ILE A 22 15.74 3.35 -8.51
N ASN A 23 15.34 2.10 -8.32
CA ASN A 23 15.19 1.50 -7.01
C ASN A 23 16.54 1.00 -6.50
N GLU A 24 17.16 1.78 -5.61
CA GLU A 24 18.47 1.43 -5.04
C GLU A 24 18.42 0.12 -4.23
N THR A 25 17.31 -0.22 -3.57
CA THR A 25 17.15 -1.51 -2.87
C THR A 25 17.19 -2.67 -3.85
N ALA A 26 16.45 -2.59 -4.96
CA ALA A 26 16.47 -3.62 -6.00
C ALA A 26 17.86 -3.79 -6.63
N LYS A 27 18.55 -2.67 -6.86
CA LYS A 27 19.91 -2.64 -7.42
C LYS A 27 20.93 -3.27 -6.47
N VAL A 28 20.86 -2.95 -5.17
CA VAL A 28 21.74 -3.54 -4.15
C VAL A 28 21.45 -5.03 -3.97
N ALA A 29 20.18 -5.44 -3.87
CA ALA A 29 19.80 -6.84 -3.74
C ALA A 29 20.33 -7.67 -4.92
N LYS A 30 20.20 -7.15 -6.16
CA LYS A 30 20.77 -7.77 -7.36
C LYS A 30 22.30 -7.84 -7.32
N ALA A 31 22.97 -6.80 -6.84
CA ALA A 31 24.43 -6.78 -6.74
C ALA A 31 24.97 -7.78 -5.70
N LEU A 32 24.17 -8.09 -4.68
CA LEU A 32 24.53 -8.99 -3.58
C LEU A 32 23.95 -10.42 -3.74
N ASP A 33 23.30 -10.73 -4.86
CA ASP A 33 22.60 -12.01 -5.11
C ASP A 33 21.63 -12.40 -3.98
N LEU A 34 20.98 -11.40 -3.39
CA LEU A 34 20.00 -11.61 -2.32
C LEU A 34 18.65 -12.03 -2.92
N PRO A 35 17.89 -12.88 -2.21
CA PRO A 35 16.54 -13.19 -2.62
C PRO A 35 15.69 -11.90 -2.65
N THR A 36 14.85 -11.80 -3.67
CA THR A 36 13.95 -10.66 -3.89
C THR A 36 12.50 -11.10 -3.78
N ASN A 37 12.25 -12.12 -2.95
CA ASN A 37 10.89 -12.54 -2.70
C ASN A 37 10.16 -11.42 -2.01
N TYR A 38 8.87 -11.43 -2.22
CA TYR A 38 7.93 -10.55 -1.55
C TYR A 38 8.22 -10.42 -0.05
N SER A 39 8.23 -11.52 0.70
CA SER A 39 8.48 -11.52 2.15
C SER A 39 9.73 -10.77 2.57
N ASP A 40 10.75 -10.75 1.72
CA ASP A 40 12.06 -10.16 2.04
C ASP A 40 11.97 -8.63 2.12
N ALA A 41 11.02 -8.00 1.40
CA ALA A 41 10.78 -6.56 1.47
C ALA A 41 10.13 -6.12 2.80
N LYS A 42 9.58 -7.05 3.61
CA LYS A 42 8.92 -6.69 4.87
C LYS A 42 9.89 -6.00 5.83
N GLN A 43 11.11 -6.53 5.97
CA GLN A 43 12.11 -5.98 6.88
C GLN A 43 12.51 -4.54 6.50
N ASP A 44 12.61 -4.26 5.20
CA ASP A 44 13.01 -2.95 4.68
C ASP A 44 11.90 -1.92 4.95
N ILE A 45 10.63 -2.32 4.79
CA ILE A 45 9.48 -1.47 5.12
C ILE A 45 9.42 -1.22 6.64
N GLU A 46 9.63 -2.22 7.47
CA GLU A 46 9.65 -2.07 8.93
C GLU A 46 10.79 -1.15 9.39
N ALA A 47 11.97 -1.27 8.80
CA ALA A 47 13.11 -0.39 9.05
C ALA A 47 12.82 1.05 8.59
N ALA A 48 12.21 1.23 7.42
CA ALA A 48 11.81 2.55 6.91
C ALA A 48 10.75 3.21 7.82
N ILE A 49 9.75 2.46 8.28
CA ILE A 49 8.76 2.95 9.25
C ILE A 49 9.45 3.40 10.53
N HIS A 50 10.37 2.59 11.07
CA HIS A 50 11.12 2.93 12.27
C HIS A 50 11.93 4.22 12.09
N PHE A 51 12.67 4.33 10.98
CA PHE A 51 13.47 5.51 10.67
C PHE A 51 12.62 6.78 10.57
N ILE A 52 11.50 6.74 9.83
CA ILE A 52 10.63 7.91 9.65
C ILE A 52 9.94 8.27 10.98
N TYR A 53 9.45 7.28 11.73
CA TYR A 53 8.85 7.49 13.04
C TYR A 53 9.83 8.17 14.01
N TRP A 54 11.09 7.72 14.05
CA TRP A 54 12.10 8.37 14.89
C TRP A 54 12.36 9.81 14.45
N ASN A 55 12.55 10.03 13.14
CA ASN A 55 12.90 11.34 12.59
C ASN A 55 11.74 12.34 12.61
N ASN A 56 10.49 11.90 12.73
CA ASN A 56 9.32 12.78 12.79
C ASN A 56 8.89 13.14 14.23
N GLY A 57 9.72 12.81 15.22
CA GLY A 57 9.43 13.06 16.63
C GLY A 57 8.53 12.00 17.26
N ASN A 58 8.71 10.74 16.89
CA ASN A 58 7.99 9.58 17.43
C ASN A 58 6.47 9.66 17.20
N LYS A 59 6.06 10.22 16.06
CA LYS A 59 4.65 10.35 15.67
C LYS A 59 4.27 9.21 14.73
N PRO A 60 3.21 8.46 15.03
CA PRO A 60 2.72 7.42 14.14
C PRO A 60 2.46 7.95 12.71
N ILE A 61 2.86 7.17 11.71
CA ILE A 61 2.83 7.58 10.29
C ILE A 61 1.74 6.89 9.49
N VAL A 62 1.34 7.51 8.39
CA VAL A 62 0.53 6.86 7.37
C VAL A 62 1.45 6.12 6.41
N ILE A 63 1.15 4.86 6.12
CA ILE A 63 1.86 4.09 5.09
C ILE A 63 0.99 3.93 3.86
N VAL A 64 1.60 4.11 2.69
CA VAL A 64 0.93 3.99 1.39
C VAL A 64 1.62 2.89 0.60
N GLY A 65 0.85 1.89 0.16
CA GLY A 65 1.38 0.78 -0.64
C GLY A 65 0.59 0.58 -1.93
N SER A 66 1.22 -0.08 -2.89
CA SER A 66 0.64 -0.47 -4.16
C SER A 66 0.82 -1.96 -4.41
N SER A 67 -0.24 -2.64 -4.83
CA SER A 67 -0.27 -4.06 -5.18
C SER A 67 0.24 -4.94 -4.04
N TYR A 68 1.25 -5.74 -4.34
CA TYR A 68 2.05 -6.47 -3.40
C TYR A 68 2.45 -5.67 -2.13
N SER A 69 3.01 -4.47 -2.29
CA SER A 69 3.45 -3.65 -1.15
C SER A 69 2.27 -3.07 -0.36
N ALA A 70 1.09 -2.92 -0.99
CA ALA A 70 -0.15 -2.59 -0.27
C ALA A 70 -0.53 -3.71 0.70
N THR A 71 -0.34 -4.97 0.28
CA THR A 71 -0.61 -6.15 1.10
C THR A 71 0.36 -6.25 2.28
N LEU A 72 1.66 -5.98 2.06
CA LEU A 72 2.61 -5.84 3.16
C LEU A 72 2.24 -4.72 4.13
N ALA A 73 1.80 -3.57 3.61
CA ALA A 73 1.38 -2.45 4.44
C ALA A 73 0.23 -2.85 5.37
N LEU A 74 -0.76 -3.60 4.87
CA LEU A 74 -1.85 -4.14 5.69
C LEU A 74 -1.32 -5.04 6.83
N LEU A 75 -0.45 -6.00 6.50
CA LEU A 75 0.14 -6.93 7.47
C LEU A 75 0.96 -6.20 8.54
N ILE A 76 1.83 -5.28 8.14
CA ILE A 76 2.70 -4.54 9.06
C ILE A 76 1.86 -3.63 9.96
N ALA A 77 0.83 -2.97 9.42
CA ALA A 77 0.01 -2.06 10.20
C ALA A 77 -0.79 -2.76 11.29
N HIS A 78 -1.16 -4.03 11.11
CA HIS A 78 -1.92 -4.78 12.11
C HIS A 78 -1.18 -4.84 13.46
N GLU A 79 0.14 -5.04 13.44
CA GLU A 79 0.95 -5.28 14.63
C GLU A 79 1.83 -4.08 15.04
N ASN A 80 1.97 -3.06 14.19
CA ASN A 80 2.96 -1.99 14.40
C ASN A 80 2.36 -0.66 14.88
N GLU A 81 2.45 -0.35 16.17
CA GLU A 81 1.95 0.91 16.77
C GLU A 81 2.53 2.20 16.16
N LYS A 82 3.67 2.12 15.45
CA LYS A 82 4.26 3.26 14.73
C LYS A 82 3.47 3.63 13.47
N VAL A 83 2.52 2.80 13.05
CA VAL A 83 1.63 3.07 11.92
C VAL A 83 0.30 3.60 12.44
N LYS A 84 -0.06 4.82 12.03
CA LYS A 84 -1.34 5.50 12.30
C LYS A 84 -2.47 4.95 11.43
N ALA A 85 -2.23 4.80 10.14
CA ALA A 85 -3.22 4.46 9.13
C ALA A 85 -2.56 3.86 7.87
N VAL A 86 -3.35 3.21 7.02
CA VAL A 86 -2.89 2.58 5.77
C VAL A 86 -3.71 3.08 4.59
N ALA A 87 -3.04 3.35 3.47
CA ALA A 87 -3.67 3.47 2.16
C ALA A 87 -3.12 2.38 1.23
N ALA A 88 -4.00 1.49 0.77
CA ALA A 88 -3.67 0.31 0.01
C ALA A 88 -4.30 0.38 -1.40
N PHE A 89 -3.46 0.55 -2.42
CA PHE A 89 -3.87 0.57 -3.82
C PHE A 89 -3.73 -0.83 -4.43
N SER A 90 -4.83 -1.46 -4.85
CA SER A 90 -4.93 -2.82 -5.37
C SER A 90 -4.25 -3.91 -4.52
N PRO A 91 -4.50 -3.99 -3.19
CA PRO A 91 -3.98 -5.10 -2.39
C PRO A 91 -4.57 -6.44 -2.84
N GLY A 92 -3.97 -7.56 -2.44
CA GLY A 92 -4.40 -8.88 -2.87
C GLY A 92 -3.70 -10.02 -2.14
N GLU A 93 -4.14 -11.25 -2.46
CA GLU A 93 -3.60 -12.48 -1.89
C GLU A 93 -2.31 -12.91 -2.62
N TYR A 94 -1.20 -12.21 -2.37
CA TYR A 94 0.09 -12.48 -3.04
C TYR A 94 0.95 -13.55 -2.34
N PHE A 95 0.56 -14.02 -1.16
CA PHE A 95 1.39 -14.86 -0.29
C PHE A 95 0.79 -16.26 -0.14
N PRO A 96 1.32 -17.30 -0.81
CA PRO A 96 0.70 -18.63 -0.81
C PRO A 96 0.71 -19.33 0.57
N ALA A 97 1.54 -18.87 1.51
CA ALA A 97 1.66 -19.44 2.85
C ALA A 97 0.63 -18.91 3.86
N MET A 98 -0.20 -17.92 3.50
CA MET A 98 -1.19 -17.33 4.41
C MET A 98 -2.36 -16.71 3.65
N PHE A 99 -3.53 -16.67 4.28
CA PHE A 99 -4.65 -15.85 3.81
C PHE A 99 -4.57 -14.49 4.46
N ILE A 100 -4.39 -13.45 3.66
CA ILE A 100 -4.22 -12.08 4.15
C ILE A 100 -5.49 -11.60 4.84
N GLN A 101 -6.67 -11.98 4.34
CA GLN A 101 -7.96 -11.68 4.98
C GLN A 101 -7.96 -12.05 6.48
N ASP A 102 -7.47 -13.24 6.84
CA ASP A 102 -7.42 -13.71 8.22
C ASP A 102 -6.39 -12.92 9.05
N ARG A 103 -5.27 -12.53 8.43
CA ARG A 103 -4.17 -11.81 9.09
C ARG A 103 -4.47 -10.34 9.35
N ILE A 104 -5.43 -9.77 8.63
CA ILE A 104 -5.84 -8.38 8.80
C ILE A 104 -7.17 -8.25 9.55
N GLN A 105 -7.78 -9.39 9.92
CA GLN A 105 -8.98 -9.41 10.75
C GLN A 105 -8.75 -8.64 12.05
N GLY A 106 -9.68 -7.76 12.40
CA GLY A 106 -9.56 -6.96 13.62
C GLY A 106 -8.55 -5.80 13.53
N LEU A 107 -8.07 -5.44 12.33
CA LEU A 107 -7.32 -4.20 12.13
C LEU A 107 -8.12 -3.00 12.66
N LYS A 108 -7.61 -2.35 13.71
CA LYS A 108 -8.27 -1.25 14.42
C LYS A 108 -7.95 0.15 13.86
N LYS A 109 -7.09 0.22 12.85
CA LYS A 109 -6.55 1.47 12.32
C LYS A 109 -7.34 1.91 11.09
N PRO A 110 -7.46 3.21 10.82
CA PRO A 110 -8.03 3.70 9.57
C PRO A 110 -7.32 3.08 8.36
N LEU A 111 -8.13 2.55 7.46
CA LEU A 111 -7.71 1.84 6.27
C LEU A 111 -8.45 2.42 5.06
N PHE A 112 -7.70 2.97 4.14
CA PHE A 112 -8.15 3.24 2.78
C PHE A 112 -7.74 2.09 1.87
N VAL A 113 -8.69 1.54 1.13
CA VAL A 113 -8.43 0.57 0.07
C VAL A 113 -9.06 1.04 -1.23
N THR A 114 -8.34 0.87 -2.31
CA THR A 114 -8.88 1.06 -3.66
C THR A 114 -8.38 0.00 -4.62
N SER A 115 -9.03 -0.12 -5.77
CA SER A 115 -8.71 -1.09 -6.80
C SER A 115 -9.22 -0.63 -8.16
N SER A 116 -8.82 -1.32 -9.23
CA SER A 116 -9.58 -1.27 -10.48
C SER A 116 -10.95 -1.95 -10.31
N LYS A 117 -11.83 -1.77 -11.29
CA LYS A 117 -13.17 -2.37 -11.31
C LYS A 117 -13.12 -3.91 -11.41
N GLU A 118 -12.16 -4.44 -12.17
CA GLU A 118 -11.93 -5.88 -12.30
C GLU A 118 -11.53 -6.52 -10.96
N GLU A 119 -10.75 -5.81 -10.16
CA GLU A 119 -10.23 -6.30 -8.87
C GLU A 119 -11.22 -6.13 -7.71
N ALA A 120 -12.27 -5.31 -7.89
CA ALA A 120 -13.14 -4.86 -6.81
C ALA A 120 -13.77 -5.99 -6.01
N ALA A 121 -14.14 -7.09 -6.65
CA ALA A 121 -14.72 -8.26 -5.97
C ALA A 121 -13.70 -8.94 -5.06
N ALA A 122 -12.47 -9.16 -5.55
CA ALA A 122 -11.40 -9.78 -4.78
C ALA A 122 -10.95 -8.89 -3.61
N VAL A 123 -10.83 -7.58 -3.85
CA VAL A 123 -10.45 -6.61 -2.82
C VAL A 123 -11.55 -6.45 -1.77
N SER A 124 -12.83 -6.47 -2.16
CA SER A 124 -13.96 -6.48 -1.22
C SER A 124 -13.93 -7.70 -0.30
N LEU A 125 -13.59 -8.87 -0.85
CA LEU A 125 -13.45 -10.10 -0.07
C LEU A 125 -12.28 -10.00 0.91
N LEU A 126 -11.13 -9.52 0.45
CA LEU A 126 -9.92 -9.34 1.26
C LEU A 126 -10.18 -8.53 2.54
N VAL A 127 -10.91 -7.41 2.41
CA VAL A 127 -11.16 -6.48 3.53
C VAL A 127 -12.49 -6.72 4.26
N LYS A 128 -13.20 -7.81 3.95
CA LYS A 128 -14.56 -8.06 4.43
C LYS A 128 -14.67 -8.08 5.97
N GLU A 129 -13.63 -8.57 6.64
CA GLU A 129 -13.58 -8.70 8.11
C GLU A 129 -12.95 -7.47 8.80
N VAL A 130 -12.60 -6.43 8.04
CA VAL A 130 -12.17 -5.15 8.60
C VAL A 130 -13.41 -4.36 9.03
N SER A 131 -13.36 -3.74 10.21
CA SER A 131 -14.46 -2.92 10.73
C SER A 131 -14.81 -1.80 9.75
N LYS A 132 -16.09 -1.67 9.41
CA LYS A 132 -16.60 -0.60 8.53
C LYS A 132 -16.30 0.80 9.06
N ASN A 133 -16.21 0.97 10.37
CA ASN A 133 -15.86 2.26 10.98
C ASN A 133 -14.43 2.71 10.67
N ASN A 134 -13.56 1.76 10.30
CA ASN A 134 -12.17 2.01 9.98
C ASN A 134 -11.90 1.93 8.47
N LEU A 135 -12.85 1.45 7.66
CA LEU A 135 -12.63 1.13 6.25
C LEU A 135 -13.24 2.18 5.34
N THR A 136 -12.39 2.83 4.55
CA THR A 136 -12.78 3.56 3.33
C THR A 136 -12.43 2.68 2.13
N HIS A 137 -13.44 2.21 1.39
CA HIS A 137 -13.22 1.41 0.18
C HIS A 137 -13.71 2.17 -1.05
N TYR A 138 -12.78 2.53 -1.94
CA TYR A 138 -13.07 3.25 -3.17
C TYR A 138 -12.89 2.37 -4.40
N VAL A 139 -13.93 2.27 -5.23
CA VAL A 139 -13.89 1.63 -6.55
C VAL A 139 -14.29 2.69 -7.58
N PRO A 140 -13.51 2.89 -8.66
CA PRO A 140 -13.83 3.88 -9.69
C PRO A 140 -15.13 3.55 -10.43
N HIS A 141 -15.74 4.56 -11.06
CA HIS A 141 -16.86 4.32 -11.97
C HIS A 141 -16.39 3.71 -13.30
N GLU A 142 -15.23 4.19 -13.77
CA GLU A 142 -14.46 3.74 -14.92
C GLU A 142 -13.85 2.35 -14.68
N GLN A 143 -13.11 1.82 -15.67
CA GLN A 143 -12.40 0.55 -15.48
C GLN A 143 -11.31 0.65 -14.41
N GLY A 144 -10.67 1.82 -14.32
CA GLY A 144 -9.54 2.04 -13.43
C GLY A 144 -8.29 1.29 -13.87
N ILE A 145 -7.27 1.28 -13.01
CA ILE A 145 -6.02 0.58 -13.28
C ILE A 145 -5.47 -0.03 -12.00
N HIS A 146 -4.73 -1.12 -12.16
CA HIS A 146 -4.02 -1.76 -11.07
C HIS A 146 -2.99 -0.84 -10.40
N GLY A 147 -3.06 -0.79 -9.07
CA GLY A 147 -2.07 -0.17 -8.21
C GLY A 147 -2.12 1.35 -8.23
N SER A 148 -1.11 1.96 -7.62
CA SER A 148 -1.02 3.42 -7.41
C SER A 148 -0.90 4.25 -8.69
N ARG A 149 -0.71 3.59 -9.85
CA ARG A 149 -0.85 4.22 -11.18
C ARG A 149 -2.24 4.82 -11.38
N ALA A 150 -3.21 4.38 -10.59
CA ALA A 150 -4.52 5.01 -10.44
C ALA A 150 -4.47 6.53 -10.18
N LEU A 151 -3.39 7.01 -9.55
CA LEU A 151 -3.19 8.43 -9.24
C LEU A 151 -2.48 9.22 -10.36
N TRP A 152 -2.08 8.59 -11.46
CA TRP A 152 -1.46 9.30 -12.58
C TRP A 152 -2.49 10.07 -13.38
N GLU A 153 -2.14 11.29 -13.82
CA GLU A 153 -3.00 12.13 -14.67
C GLU A 153 -3.39 11.43 -15.99
N SER A 154 -2.54 10.53 -16.47
CA SER A 154 -2.79 9.72 -17.67
C SER A 154 -3.78 8.57 -17.46
N THR A 155 -4.18 8.29 -16.22
CA THR A 155 -5.16 7.26 -15.91
C THR A 155 -6.58 7.81 -15.97
N GLU A 156 -7.43 7.15 -16.73
CA GLU A 156 -8.85 7.45 -16.79
C GLU A 156 -9.50 7.35 -15.39
N GLY A 157 -10.26 8.36 -14.99
CA GLY A 157 -10.88 8.43 -13.65
C GLY A 157 -9.92 8.77 -12.50
N CYS A 158 -8.66 9.19 -12.77
CA CYS A 158 -7.68 9.52 -11.72
C CYS A 158 -8.17 10.54 -10.69
N LEU A 159 -9.06 11.46 -11.09
CA LEU A 159 -9.65 12.46 -10.20
C LEU A 159 -10.42 11.81 -9.05
N GLY A 160 -11.22 10.77 -9.32
CA GLY A 160 -12.00 10.09 -8.29
C GLY A 160 -11.12 9.35 -7.27
N TYR A 161 -10.01 8.74 -7.72
CA TYR A 161 -9.00 8.17 -6.82
C TYR A 161 -8.38 9.24 -5.92
N TRP A 162 -8.00 10.38 -6.49
CA TRP A 162 -7.42 11.49 -5.73
C TRP A 162 -8.40 12.09 -4.73
N GLU A 163 -9.66 12.29 -5.13
CA GLU A 163 -10.70 12.83 -4.25
C GLU A 163 -10.94 11.91 -3.06
N SER A 164 -11.13 10.62 -3.31
CA SER A 164 -11.35 9.66 -2.23
C SER A 164 -10.13 9.51 -1.32
N PHE A 165 -8.92 9.49 -1.90
CA PHE A 165 -7.70 9.38 -1.11
C PHE A 165 -7.44 10.64 -0.26
N LYS A 166 -7.65 11.84 -0.80
CA LYS A 166 -7.55 13.08 -0.02
C LYS A 166 -8.58 13.14 1.10
N ALA A 167 -9.83 12.77 0.81
CA ALA A 167 -10.89 12.75 1.82
C ALA A 167 -10.55 11.79 2.98
N PHE A 168 -9.92 10.64 2.69
CA PHE A 168 -9.39 9.75 3.73
C PHE A 168 -8.29 10.42 4.55
N LEU A 169 -7.31 11.06 3.90
CA LEU A 169 -6.20 11.72 4.62
C LEU A 169 -6.68 12.87 5.53
N GLU A 170 -7.72 13.60 5.13
CA GLU A 170 -8.31 14.69 5.91
C GLU A 170 -9.03 14.21 7.19
N GLN A 171 -9.39 12.92 7.26
CA GLN A 171 -10.04 12.33 8.43
C GLN A 171 -9.06 11.88 9.53
N LEU A 172 -7.75 11.89 9.26
CA LEU A 172 -6.71 11.32 10.13
C LEU A 172 -6.15 12.32 11.14
#